data_AF-A0A6G1X8W3-F1
#
_entry.id   AF-A0A6G1X8W3-F1
#
_cell.length_a   1.000
_cell.length_b   1.000
_cell.length_c   1.000
_cell.angle_alpha   90.00
_cell.angle_beta   90.00
_cell.angle_gamma   90.00
#
_symmetry.space_group_name_H-M   'P 1'
#
loop_
_entity.id
_entity.type
_entity.pdbx_description
1 polymer ?
#
loop_
_entity_poly.entity_id
_entity_poly.type
_entity_poly.pdbx_seq_one_letter_code
_entity_poly.pdbx_strand_id
1 'polypeptide(L)'
;MNKYVPFKQSRIIPTSILLFMMGFLVSFLPEENWTLLWFNFLLAALCSVIFFILWRLHRGRSKRYFSLLSYIMLNALTVYFSIPIFRLIYGTIAFWVCVVILATMIFLPYLYAEEMAVGINQPQKSKLGKIYTIFAPLLIIFGGFIYMGSLSTSNPDALFIAIFLFLGAVLFLCISPVLLIQPQRMKELERK
;
A
#
# COMPACT_ATOMS: atom_id res chain seq x y z
N MET A 1 -1.94 -26.42 -7.34
CA MET A 1 -2.19 -27.22 -6.13
C MET A 1 -2.62 -26.31 -4.99
N ASN A 2 -3.87 -26.43 -4.57
CA ASN A 2 -4.34 -25.91 -3.29
C ASN A 2 -3.78 -26.80 -2.20
N LYS A 3 -2.98 -26.23 -1.29
CA LYS A 3 -2.49 -26.93 -0.10
C LYS A 3 -3.13 -26.30 1.13
N TYR A 4 -3.49 -27.12 2.10
CA TYR A 4 -3.92 -26.65 3.40
C TYR A 4 -2.77 -25.93 4.10
N VAL A 5 -3.03 -24.75 4.67
CA VAL A 5 -2.02 -23.95 5.39
C VAL A 5 -2.23 -24.10 6.89
N PRO A 6 -1.38 -24.86 7.61
CA PRO A 6 -1.43 -24.91 9.06
C PRO A 6 -1.04 -23.56 9.66
N PHE A 7 -1.53 -23.26 10.87
CA PHE A 7 -1.32 -21.95 11.51
C PHE A 7 0.16 -21.56 11.63
N LYS A 8 1.05 -22.51 11.96
CA LYS A 8 2.50 -22.27 12.04
C LYS A 8 3.11 -21.75 10.72
N GLN A 9 2.52 -22.10 9.59
CA GLN A 9 2.99 -21.68 8.26
C GLN A 9 2.19 -20.50 7.69
N SER A 10 1.19 -19.99 8.43
CA SER A 10 0.32 -18.89 7.99
C SER A 10 1.07 -17.56 7.82
N ARG A 11 2.22 -17.40 8.51
CA ARG A 11 2.99 -16.15 8.58
C ARG A 11 2.25 -14.96 9.19
N ILE A 12 1.08 -15.15 9.81
CA ILE A 12 0.31 -14.08 10.47
C ILE A 12 1.17 -13.36 11.51
N ILE A 13 1.76 -14.11 12.44
CA ILE A 13 2.57 -13.57 13.54
C ILE A 13 3.74 -12.73 13.01
N PRO A 14 4.65 -13.24 12.14
CA PRO A 14 5.76 -12.43 11.66
C PRO A 14 5.30 -11.21 10.85
N THR A 15 4.24 -11.31 10.04
CA THR A 15 3.72 -10.13 9.32
C THR A 15 3.10 -9.09 10.26
N SER A 16 2.42 -9.52 11.32
CA SER A 16 1.88 -8.61 12.34
C SER A 16 3.00 -7.89 13.07
N ILE A 17 4.03 -8.62 13.52
CA ILE A 17 5.20 -8.04 14.19
C ILE A 17 5.87 -7.00 13.28
N LEU A 18 6.06 -7.31 12.00
CA LEU A 18 6.59 -6.35 11.02
C LEU A 18 5.76 -5.06 10.98
N LEU A 19 4.43 -5.16 10.93
CA LEU A 19 3.56 -3.97 10.91
C LEU A 19 3.63 -3.17 12.20
N PHE A 20 3.72 -3.81 13.37
CA PHE A 20 3.92 -3.11 14.63
C PHE A 20 5.28 -2.41 14.68
N MET A 21 6.36 -3.07 14.25
CA MET A 21 7.69 -2.47 14.21
C MET A 21 7.77 -1.29 13.25
N MET A 22 7.22 -1.42 12.05
CA MET A 22 7.19 -0.32 11.07
C MET A 22 6.31 0.83 11.55
N GLY A 23 5.14 0.51 12.12
CA GLY A 23 4.28 1.49 12.76
C GLY A 23 5.00 2.27 13.85
N PHE A 24 5.75 1.58 14.72
CA PHE A 24 6.59 2.20 15.74
C PHE A 24 7.61 3.16 15.14
N LEU A 25 8.45 2.69 14.20
CA LEU A 25 9.52 3.51 13.63
C LEU A 25 9.00 4.79 12.97
N VAL A 26 7.91 4.66 12.20
CA VAL A 26 7.32 5.80 11.48
C VAL A 26 6.66 6.81 12.42
N SER A 27 6.19 6.39 13.59
CA SER A 27 5.58 7.31 14.56
C SER A 27 6.51 8.37 15.11
N PHE A 28 7.82 8.12 15.05
CA PHE A 28 8.84 9.06 15.50
C PHE A 28 9.49 9.83 14.34
N LEU A 29 8.99 9.67 13.10
CA LEU A 29 9.48 10.39 11.93
C LEU A 29 8.47 11.46 11.46
N PRO A 30 8.90 12.72 11.23
CA PRO A 30 10.22 13.28 11.52
C PRO A 30 10.43 13.67 13.00
N GLU A 31 9.35 13.92 13.74
CA GLU A 31 9.39 14.26 15.16
C GLU A 31 8.58 13.24 15.98
N GLU A 32 8.85 13.13 17.28
CA GLU A 32 8.11 12.24 18.16
C GLU A 32 6.60 12.55 18.21
N ASN A 33 5.76 11.54 18.03
CA ASN A 33 4.32 11.69 18.16
C ASN A 33 3.65 10.42 18.73
N TRP A 34 3.33 10.48 20.02
CA TRP A 34 2.68 9.39 20.76
C TRP A 34 1.27 9.08 20.28
N THR A 35 0.49 10.09 19.87
CA THR A 35 -0.85 9.87 19.33
C THR A 35 -0.78 9.05 18.04
N LEU A 36 0.23 9.33 17.20
CA LEU A 36 0.44 8.63 15.95
C LEU A 36 0.95 7.19 16.18
N LEU A 37 1.68 6.94 17.26
CA LEU A 37 2.03 5.59 17.71
C LEU A 37 0.79 4.74 17.99
N TRP A 38 -0.15 5.27 18.78
CA TRP A 38 -1.39 4.56 19.07
C TRP A 38 -2.22 4.31 17.82
N PHE A 39 -2.30 5.28 16.91
CA PHE A 39 -2.96 5.11 15.61
C PHE A 39 -2.31 3.97 14.79
N ASN A 40 -0.99 3.95 14.68
CA ASN A 40 -0.27 2.92 13.94
C ASN A 40 -0.42 1.54 14.58
N PHE A 41 -0.40 1.45 15.91
CA PHE A 41 -0.63 0.19 16.62
C PHE A 41 -2.06 -0.32 16.45
N LEU A 42 -3.05 0.59 16.45
CA LEU A 42 -4.43 0.23 16.15
C LEU A 42 -4.56 -0.30 14.71
N LEU A 43 -3.92 0.35 13.74
CA LEU A 43 -3.90 -0.11 12.35
C LEU A 43 -3.26 -1.49 12.23
N ALA A 44 -2.10 -1.71 12.86
CA ALA A 44 -1.43 -3.02 12.90
C ALA A 44 -2.30 -4.10 13.55
N ALA A 45 -3.01 -3.77 14.63
CA ALA A 45 -3.93 -4.69 15.30
C ALA A 45 -5.10 -5.07 14.39
N LEU A 46 -5.73 -4.09 13.72
CA LEU A 46 -6.80 -4.33 12.76
C LEU A 46 -6.32 -5.23 11.60
N CYS A 47 -5.15 -4.94 11.02
CA CYS A 47 -4.55 -5.80 9.99
C CYS A 47 -4.33 -7.23 10.49
N SER A 48 -3.86 -7.39 11.73
CA SER A 48 -3.63 -8.70 12.36
C SER A 48 -4.92 -9.50 12.53
N VAL A 49 -6.01 -8.84 12.93
CA VAL A 49 -7.34 -9.47 12.99
C VAL A 49 -7.80 -9.89 11.60
N ILE A 50 -7.63 -9.03 10.58
CA ILE A 50 -7.99 -9.37 9.21
C ILE A 50 -7.15 -10.56 8.69
N PHE A 51 -5.85 -10.62 8.99
CA PHE A 51 -5.00 -11.76 8.64
C PHE A 51 -5.51 -13.07 9.23
N PHE A 52 -5.97 -13.04 10.48
CA PHE A 52 -6.58 -14.19 11.13
C PHE A 52 -7.90 -14.61 10.46
N ILE A 53 -8.77 -13.64 10.15
CA ILE A 53 -10.03 -13.88 9.42
C ILE A 53 -9.74 -14.48 8.04
N LEU A 54 -8.80 -13.92 7.29
CA LEU A 54 -8.39 -14.43 5.98
C LEU A 54 -7.87 -15.86 6.06
N TRP A 55 -7.07 -16.18 7.08
CA TRP A 55 -6.60 -17.54 7.29
C TRP A 55 -7.77 -18.49 7.57
N ARG A 56 -8.70 -18.13 8.46
CA ARG A 56 -9.90 -18.94 8.73
C ARG A 56 -10.71 -19.22 7.47
N LEU A 57 -10.92 -18.21 6.64
CA LEU A 57 -11.71 -18.31 5.41
C LEU A 57 -10.97 -19.05 4.27
N HIS A 58 -9.65 -18.86 4.14
CA HIS A 58 -8.89 -19.29 2.96
C HIS A 58 -7.79 -20.32 3.24
N ARG A 59 -7.76 -20.93 4.44
CA ARG A 59 -6.76 -21.97 4.82
C ARG A 59 -6.64 -23.12 3.83
N GLY A 60 -7.70 -23.46 3.09
CA GLY A 60 -7.67 -24.50 2.06
C GLY A 60 -7.12 -24.07 0.69
N ARG A 61 -6.93 -22.75 0.46
CA ARG A 61 -6.46 -22.15 -0.80
C ARG A 61 -5.19 -21.34 -0.56
N SER A 62 -4.08 -22.02 -0.26
CA SER A 62 -2.79 -21.41 0.11
C SER A 62 -2.37 -20.22 -0.75
N LYS A 63 -2.42 -20.35 -2.08
CA LYS A 63 -2.02 -19.26 -2.99
C LYS A 63 -2.86 -18.00 -2.80
N ARG A 64 -4.19 -18.14 -2.71
CA ARG A 64 -5.10 -17.01 -2.53
C ARG A 64 -4.90 -16.36 -1.16
N TYR A 65 -4.72 -17.19 -0.12
CA TYR A 65 -4.45 -16.71 1.23
C TYR A 65 -3.19 -15.84 1.28
N PHE A 66 -2.04 -16.33 0.79
CA PHE A 66 -0.79 -15.56 0.81
C PHE A 66 -0.86 -14.30 -0.06
N SER A 67 -1.57 -14.35 -1.19
CA SER A 67 -1.78 -13.17 -2.04
C SER A 67 -2.55 -12.07 -1.30
N LEU A 68 -3.64 -12.43 -0.61
CA LEU A 68 -4.44 -11.49 0.18
C LEU A 68 -3.71 -10.98 1.43
N LEU A 69 -2.93 -11.85 2.09
CA LEU A 69 -2.06 -11.47 3.20
C LEU A 69 -1.08 -10.38 2.77
N SER A 70 -0.36 -10.62 1.67
CA SER A 70 0.60 -9.66 1.11
C SER A 70 -0.09 -8.38 0.61
N TYR A 71 -1.29 -8.48 0.02
CA TYR A 71 -2.07 -7.31 -0.40
C TYR A 71 -2.34 -6.36 0.77
N ILE A 72 -2.88 -6.86 1.87
CA ILE A 72 -3.20 -6.05 3.05
C ILE A 72 -1.92 -5.52 3.70
N MET A 73 -0.87 -6.35 3.78
CA MET A 73 0.43 -5.94 4.30
C MET A 73 1.02 -4.77 3.50
N LEU A 74 1.02 -4.85 2.17
CA LEU A 74 1.55 -3.78 1.32
C LEU A 74 0.74 -2.49 1.46
N ASN A 75 -0.59 -2.56 1.54
CA ASN A 75 -1.41 -1.37 1.75
C ASN A 75 -1.18 -0.74 3.14
N ALA A 76 -1.01 -1.53 4.18
CA ALA A 76 -0.65 -1.01 5.51
C ALA A 76 0.74 -0.35 5.50
N LEU A 77 1.72 -0.95 4.83
CA LEU A 77 3.05 -0.36 4.66
C LEU A 77 3.01 0.93 3.85
N THR A 78 2.18 1.02 2.80
CA THR A 78 1.93 2.26 2.07
C THR A 78 1.46 3.36 3.02
N VAL A 79 0.46 3.08 3.86
CA VAL A 79 -0.05 4.08 4.82
C VAL A 79 1.08 4.55 5.74
N TYR A 80 1.84 3.62 6.34
CA TYR A 80 2.98 3.99 7.17
C TYR A 80 4.01 4.84 6.42
N PHE A 81 4.41 4.42 5.24
CA PHE A 81 5.45 5.09 4.48
C PHE A 81 5.03 6.48 3.97
N SER A 82 3.72 6.75 3.88
CA SER A 82 3.20 8.07 3.56
C SER A 82 3.05 9.01 4.76
N ILE A 83 3.05 8.51 6.00
CA ILE A 83 2.87 9.37 7.19
C ILE A 83 3.91 10.50 7.29
N PRO A 84 5.22 10.27 7.09
CA PRO A 84 6.21 11.33 7.27
C PRO A 84 5.98 12.51 6.32
N ILE A 85 5.61 12.25 5.05
CA ILE A 85 5.32 13.33 4.11
C ILE A 85 4.04 14.06 4.48
N PHE A 86 2.99 13.35 4.92
CA PHE A 86 1.74 13.96 5.38
C PHE A 86 1.95 14.88 6.58
N ARG A 87 2.89 14.55 7.46
CA ARG A 87 3.24 15.41 8.60
C ARG A 87 3.93 16.69 8.17
N LEU A 88 4.86 16.62 7.21
CA LEU A 88 5.57 17.79 6.71
C LEU A 88 4.64 18.81 6.04
N ILE A 89 3.59 18.33 5.36
CA ILE A 89 2.64 19.18 4.64
C ILE A 89 1.34 19.43 5.44
N TYR A 90 1.27 19.00 6.70
CA TYR A 90 0.06 19.09 7.51
C TYR A 90 -0.43 20.55 7.63
N GLY A 91 -1.75 20.75 7.52
CA GLY A 91 -2.36 22.09 7.53
C GLY A 91 -2.34 22.84 6.20
N THR A 92 -1.69 22.31 5.17
CA THR A 92 -1.70 22.90 3.81
C THR A 92 -2.78 22.28 2.91
N ILE A 93 -3.09 22.93 1.79
CA ILE A 93 -3.96 22.34 0.74
C ILE A 93 -3.34 21.07 0.16
N ALA A 94 -2.00 21.02 0.06
CA ALA A 94 -1.27 19.85 -0.44
C ALA A 94 -1.57 18.61 0.40
N PHE A 95 -1.71 18.72 1.72
CA PHE A 95 -2.12 17.62 2.59
C PHE A 95 -3.41 16.94 2.09
N TRP A 96 -4.47 17.72 1.89
CA TRP A 96 -5.77 17.20 1.49
C TRP A 96 -5.74 16.59 0.09
N VAL A 97 -5.05 17.23 -0.85
CA VAL A 97 -4.83 16.68 -2.18
C VAL A 97 -4.13 15.32 -2.08
N CYS A 98 -3.05 15.22 -1.30
CA CYS A 98 -2.31 13.98 -1.11
C CYS A 98 -3.16 12.88 -0.46
N VAL A 99 -4.05 13.22 0.48
CA VAL A 99 -4.97 12.26 1.11
C VAL A 99 -5.93 11.69 0.07
N VAL A 100 -6.52 12.54 -0.77
CA VAL A 100 -7.43 12.10 -1.85
C VAL A 100 -6.70 11.22 -2.86
N ILE A 101 -5.48 11.60 -3.24
CA ILE A 101 -4.62 10.80 -4.13
C ILE A 101 -4.35 9.43 -3.53
N LEU A 102 -3.88 9.37 -2.28
CA LEU A 102 -3.57 8.10 -1.64
C LEU A 102 -4.80 7.22 -1.47
N ALA A 103 -5.92 7.79 -1.04
CA ALA A 103 -7.20 7.09 -0.92
C ALA A 103 -7.64 6.52 -2.27
N THR A 104 -7.65 7.33 -3.33
CA THR A 104 -8.01 6.86 -4.68
C THR A 104 -7.07 5.74 -5.15
N MET A 105 -5.76 5.84 -4.90
CA MET A 105 -4.79 4.81 -5.27
C MET A 105 -4.97 3.50 -4.50
N ILE A 106 -5.48 3.53 -3.26
CA ILE A 106 -5.81 2.32 -2.49
C ILE A 106 -7.15 1.71 -2.96
N PHE A 107 -8.16 2.56 -3.22
CA PHE A 107 -9.51 2.13 -3.54
C PHE A 107 -9.71 1.69 -5.00
N LEU A 108 -9.14 2.39 -5.99
CA LEU A 108 -9.30 2.04 -7.41
C LEU A 108 -8.92 0.58 -7.72
N PRO A 109 -7.77 0.07 -7.24
CA PRO A 109 -7.36 -1.33 -7.38
C PRO A 109 -8.39 -2.35 -6.92
N TYR A 110 -9.11 -2.03 -5.85
CA TYR A 110 -10.14 -2.91 -5.33
C TYR A 110 -11.35 -2.97 -6.26
N LEU A 111 -11.78 -1.82 -6.80
CA LEU A 111 -12.95 -1.72 -7.69
C LEU A 111 -12.68 -2.29 -9.09
N TYR A 112 -11.48 -2.07 -9.63
CA TYR A 112 -11.14 -2.43 -11.01
C TYR A 112 -10.18 -3.63 -11.12
N ALA A 113 -10.12 -4.48 -10.09
CA ALA A 113 -9.17 -5.59 -10.01
C ALA A 113 -9.18 -6.53 -11.23
N GLU A 114 -10.33 -6.72 -11.88
CA GLU A 114 -10.47 -7.57 -13.06
C GLU A 114 -9.86 -6.92 -14.32
N GLU A 115 -10.09 -5.62 -14.51
CA GLU A 115 -9.52 -4.85 -15.62
C GLU A 115 -8.00 -4.70 -15.46
N MET A 116 -7.54 -4.61 -14.21
CA MET A 116 -6.12 -4.66 -13.85
C MET A 116 -5.50 -6.05 -14.06
N ALA A 117 -6.28 -7.14 -14.10
CA ALA A 117 -5.73 -8.44 -14.47
C ALA A 117 -5.49 -8.56 -15.97
N VAL A 118 -6.43 -8.06 -16.77
CA VAL A 118 -6.37 -8.14 -18.24
C VAL A 118 -5.16 -7.41 -18.78
N GLY A 119 -4.81 -6.27 -18.20
CA GLY A 119 -3.75 -5.44 -18.77
C GLY A 119 -2.33 -5.68 -18.33
N ILE A 120 -2.08 -6.45 -17.28
CA ILE A 120 -0.74 -6.93 -16.97
C ILE A 120 -0.37 -8.01 -17.99
N ASN A 121 -1.35 -8.82 -18.39
CA ASN A 121 -1.17 -9.88 -19.38
C ASN A 121 -1.16 -9.37 -20.83
N GLN A 122 -1.93 -8.32 -21.13
CA GLN A 122 -1.98 -7.69 -22.46
C GLN A 122 -1.72 -6.18 -22.38
N PRO A 123 -0.47 -5.75 -22.10
CA PRO A 123 -0.13 -4.33 -21.90
C PRO A 123 -0.44 -3.44 -23.10
N GLN A 124 -0.49 -4.00 -24.32
CA GLN A 124 -0.82 -3.25 -25.55
C GLN A 124 -2.33 -3.12 -25.85
N LYS A 125 -3.19 -4.00 -25.31
CA LYS A 125 -4.65 -3.98 -25.58
C LYS A 125 -5.48 -3.47 -24.41
N SER A 126 -4.93 -3.42 -23.21
CA SER A 126 -5.69 -3.12 -22.02
C SER A 126 -5.53 -1.69 -21.52
N LYS A 127 -6.63 -1.18 -20.98
CA LYS A 127 -6.73 0.08 -20.23
C LYS A 127 -5.81 0.16 -19.00
N LEU A 128 -4.98 -0.83 -18.68
CA LEU A 128 -3.95 -0.68 -17.63
C LEU A 128 -2.83 0.29 -17.97
N GLY A 129 -2.52 0.47 -19.26
CA GLY A 129 -1.73 1.60 -19.68
C GLY A 129 -2.32 2.91 -19.13
N LYS A 130 -3.65 3.02 -19.00
CA LYS A 130 -4.34 4.19 -18.41
C LYS A 130 -4.10 4.37 -16.92
N ILE A 131 -4.02 3.30 -16.12
CA ILE A 131 -3.76 3.45 -14.68
C ILE A 131 -2.31 3.90 -14.45
N TYR A 132 -1.32 3.31 -15.14
CA TYR A 132 0.06 3.79 -15.06
C TYR A 132 0.25 5.20 -15.67
N THR A 133 -0.49 5.55 -16.73
CA THR A 133 -0.53 6.93 -17.26
C THR A 133 -1.38 7.89 -16.42
N ILE A 134 -2.14 7.42 -15.42
CA ILE A 134 -2.75 8.25 -14.37
C ILE A 134 -1.77 8.40 -13.20
N PHE A 135 -1.13 7.32 -12.77
CA PHE A 135 -0.12 7.33 -11.69
C PHE A 135 1.09 8.21 -12.02
N ALA A 136 1.58 8.20 -13.26
CA ALA A 136 2.73 9.00 -13.68
C ALA A 136 2.52 10.53 -13.55
N PRO A 137 1.44 11.15 -14.10
CA PRO A 137 1.18 12.57 -13.88
C PRO A 137 0.82 12.87 -12.42
N LEU A 138 0.14 11.95 -11.71
CA LEU A 138 -0.09 12.13 -10.27
C LEU A 138 1.23 12.20 -9.48
N LEU A 139 2.20 11.36 -9.80
CA LEU A 139 3.54 11.38 -9.22
C LEU A 139 4.29 12.68 -9.54
N ILE A 140 4.18 13.18 -10.77
CA ILE A 140 4.83 14.43 -11.19
C ILE A 140 4.20 15.64 -10.48
N ILE A 141 2.86 15.72 -10.44
CA ILE A 141 2.12 16.78 -9.75
C ILE A 141 2.47 16.75 -8.25
N PHE A 142 2.49 15.55 -7.67
CA PHE A 142 2.83 15.33 -6.27
C PHE A 142 4.28 15.74 -5.96
N GLY A 143 5.24 15.37 -6.83
CA GLY A 143 6.63 15.81 -6.72
C GLY A 143 6.78 17.34 -6.79
N GLY A 144 5.98 18.00 -7.63
CA GLY A 144 5.92 19.46 -7.70
C GLY A 144 5.42 20.11 -6.40
N PHE A 145 4.36 19.55 -5.79
CA PHE A 145 3.85 20.03 -4.50
C PHE A 145 4.84 19.81 -3.35
N ILE A 146 5.53 18.67 -3.31
CA ILE A 146 6.58 18.44 -2.31
C ILE A 146 7.73 19.41 -2.50
N TYR A 147 8.19 19.60 -3.73
CA TYR A 147 9.28 20.54 -4.02
C TYR A 147 8.92 21.95 -3.54
N MET A 148 7.70 22.40 -3.81
CA MET A 148 7.22 23.70 -3.33
C MET A 148 7.13 23.78 -1.80
N GLY A 149 6.70 22.71 -1.13
CA GLY A 149 6.71 22.61 0.34
C GLY A 149 8.11 22.43 0.95
N SER A 150 9.09 21.95 0.17
CA SER A 150 10.48 21.81 0.61
C SER A 150 11.23 23.14 0.69
N LEU A 151 10.85 24.10 -0.15
CA LEU A 151 11.40 25.45 -0.13
C LEU A 151 11.02 26.23 1.14
N SER A 152 10.00 25.77 1.86
CA SER A 152 9.49 26.40 3.09
C SER A 152 9.82 25.62 4.37
N THR A 153 10.46 24.44 4.30
CA THR A 153 10.77 23.64 5.50
C THR A 153 12.09 24.05 6.17
N SER A 154 12.09 24.08 7.50
CA SER A 154 13.26 24.33 8.34
C SER A 154 14.10 23.07 8.61
N ASN A 155 13.62 21.88 8.22
CA ASN A 155 14.32 20.60 8.41
C ASN A 155 14.49 19.85 7.07
N PRO A 156 15.59 20.11 6.33
CA PRO A 156 15.85 19.49 5.03
C PRO A 156 16.07 17.98 5.10
N ASP A 157 16.68 17.48 6.18
CA ASP A 157 17.04 16.07 6.33
C ASP A 157 15.79 15.17 6.47
N ALA A 158 14.81 15.64 7.24
CA ALA A 158 13.50 15.00 7.37
C ALA A 158 12.77 14.86 6.04
N LEU A 159 12.96 15.81 5.13
CA LEU A 159 12.30 15.84 3.83
C LEU A 159 12.83 14.76 2.89
N PHE A 160 14.15 14.53 2.86
CA PHE A 160 14.74 13.45 2.06
C PHE A 160 14.20 12.09 2.48
N ILE A 161 14.14 11.81 3.79
CA ILE A 161 13.62 10.55 4.33
C ILE A 161 12.12 10.41 4.00
N ALA A 162 11.34 11.48 4.15
CA ALA A 162 9.91 11.47 3.85
C ALA A 162 9.62 11.19 2.37
N ILE A 163 10.37 11.80 1.45
CA ILE A 163 10.25 11.53 0.01
C ILE A 163 10.63 10.08 -0.30
N PHE A 164 11.75 9.60 0.24
CA PHE A 164 12.22 8.24 -0.02
C PHE A 164 11.19 7.19 0.44
N LEU A 165 10.67 7.34 1.65
CA LEU A 165 9.60 6.48 2.17
C LEU A 165 8.34 6.58 1.31
N PHE A 166 7.94 7.80 0.92
CA PHE A 166 6.77 7.96 0.06
C PHE A 166 6.94 7.28 -1.31
N LEU A 167 8.12 7.35 -1.94
CA LEU A 167 8.40 6.59 -3.17
C LEU A 167 8.22 5.08 -2.94
N GLY A 168 8.67 4.57 -1.79
CA GLY A 168 8.39 3.20 -1.37
C GLY A 168 6.87 2.91 -1.25
N ALA A 169 6.11 3.84 -0.68
CA ALA A 169 4.65 3.72 -0.57
C ALA A 169 3.96 3.60 -1.94
N VAL A 170 4.42 4.40 -2.92
CA VAL A 170 3.93 4.36 -4.30
C VAL A 170 4.29 3.04 -4.97
N LEU A 171 5.53 2.55 -4.81
CA LEU A 171 5.93 1.25 -5.36
C LEU A 171 5.03 0.12 -4.82
N PHE A 172 4.73 0.13 -3.52
CA PHE A 172 3.79 -0.81 -2.92
C PHE A 172 2.39 -0.68 -3.50
N LEU A 173 1.92 0.55 -3.78
CA LEU A 173 0.63 0.79 -4.44
C LEU A 173 0.59 0.25 -5.87
N CYS A 174 1.69 0.28 -6.61
CA CYS A 174 1.75 -0.31 -7.95
C CYS A 174 1.73 -1.85 -7.92
N ILE A 175 2.31 -2.46 -6.89
CA ILE A 175 2.40 -3.92 -6.76
C ILE A 175 1.12 -4.53 -6.14
N SER A 176 0.50 -3.84 -5.19
CA SER A 176 -0.65 -4.36 -4.43
C SER A 176 -1.81 -4.88 -5.31
N PRO A 177 -2.23 -4.21 -6.41
CA PRO A 177 -3.40 -4.63 -7.20
C PRO A 177 -3.19 -6.01 -7.83
N VAL A 178 -1.95 -6.32 -8.20
CA VAL A 178 -1.57 -7.60 -8.82
C VAL A 178 -1.88 -8.77 -7.88
N LEU A 179 -1.72 -8.55 -6.58
CA LEU A 179 -1.97 -9.54 -5.54
C LEU A 179 -3.47 -9.80 -5.30
N LEU A 180 -4.35 -8.93 -5.80
CA LEU A 180 -5.79 -9.13 -5.69
C LEU A 180 -6.34 -10.08 -6.76
N ILE A 181 -5.56 -10.40 -7.79
CA ILE A 181 -5.99 -11.21 -8.93
C ILE A 181 -5.92 -12.70 -8.58
N GLN A 182 -6.95 -13.48 -8.95
CA GLN A 182 -6.92 -14.92 -8.77
C GLN A 182 -6.08 -15.60 -9.88
N PRO A 183 -5.19 -16.55 -9.55
CA PRO A 183 -4.36 -17.24 -10.55
C PRO A 183 -5.15 -18.01 -11.60
N GLN A 184 -6.38 -18.45 -11.28
CA GLN A 184 -7.25 -19.17 -12.22
C GLN A 184 -7.85 -18.22 -13.27
N ARG A 185 -8.36 -17.06 -12.83
CA ARG A 185 -8.81 -15.98 -13.72
C ARG A 185 -7.70 -15.43 -14.60
N MET A 186 -6.47 -15.36 -14.08
CA MET A 186 -5.30 -14.96 -14.88
C MET A 186 -5.08 -15.88 -16.09
N LYS A 187 -5.25 -17.20 -15.92
CA LYS A 187 -5.17 -18.18 -17.01
C LYS A 187 -6.33 -18.14 -18.00
N GLU A 188 -7.53 -17.76 -17.53
CA GLU A 188 -8.69 -17.55 -18.41
C GLU A 188 -8.52 -16.30 -19.28
N LEU A 189 -7.89 -15.26 -18.75
CA LEU A 189 -7.58 -14.03 -19.48
C LEU A 189 -6.44 -14.20 -20.49
N GLU A 190 -5.48 -15.09 -20.25
CA GLU A 190 -4.44 -15.44 -21.24
C GLU A 190 -4.99 -16.22 -22.45
N ARG A 191 -6.15 -16.88 -22.31
CA ARG A 191 -6.79 -17.67 -23.37
C ARG A 191 -7.80 -16.88 -24.21
N LYS A 192 -8.08 -15.62 -23.86
CA LYS A 192 -8.94 -14.69 -24.62
C LYS A 192 -8.09 -13.73 -25.44
#